data_AF-A0A7C7P0P5-F1
#
_entry.id   AF-A0A7C7P0P5-F1
#
_cell.length_a   1.000
_cell.length_b   1.000
_cell.length_c   1.000
_cell.angle_alpha   90.00
_cell.angle_beta   90.00
_cell.angle_gamma   90.00
#
_symmetry.space_group_name_H-M   'P 1'
#
loop_
_entity.id
_entity.type
_entity.pdbx_description
1 polymer ?
#
loop_
_entity_poly.entity_id
_entity_poly.type
_entity_poly.pdbx_seq_one_letter_code
_entity_poly.pdbx_strand_id
1 'polypeptide(L)' 'SENNEKYFCHVSGLKSQIEENDKVSFELEKGMKGMNAVNVTKV' A
#
# COMPACT_ATOMS: atom_id res chain seq x y z
N SER A 1 10.04 -1.83 -18.03
CA SER A 1 9.65 -0.63 -17.26
C SER A 1 9.36 -1.06 -15.84
N GLU A 2 10.32 -0.90 -14.92
CA GLU A 2 10.06 -1.14 -13.50
C GLU A 2 9.14 -0.01 -13.01
N ASN A 3 7.84 -0.29 -12.96
CA ASN A 3 6.85 0.64 -12.41
C ASN A 3 7.11 0.80 -10.91
N ASN A 4 8.01 1.71 -10.57
CA ASN A 4 8.18 2.28 -9.23
C ASN A 4 7.01 3.25 -8.95
N GLU A 5 5.78 2.77 -9.12
CA GLU A 5 4.57 3.53 -8.83
C GLU A 5 4.45 3.68 -7.32
N LYS A 6 4.45 4.92 -6.86
CA LYS A 6 4.28 5.25 -5.45
C LYS A 6 2.79 5.36 -5.17
N TYR A 7 2.29 4.45 -4.34
CA TYR A 7 0.91 4.46 -3.89
C TYR A 7 0.82 5.07 -2.49
N PHE A 8 -0.26 5.82 -2.25
CA PHE A 8 -0.51 6.38 -0.92
C PHE A 8 -1.25 5.33 -0.07
N CYS A 9 -0.69 5.00 1.09
CA CYS A 9 -1.39 4.24 2.13
C CYS A 9 -1.57 5.13 3.36
N HIS A 10 -2.65 4.90 4.10
CA HIS A 10 -2.89 5.55 5.39
C HIS A 10 -2.55 4.60 6.53
N VAL A 11 -2.05 5.12 7.65
CA VAL A 11 -1.70 4.32 8.85
C VAL A 11 -2.86 3.46 9.36
N SER A 12 -4.11 3.92 9.17
CA SER A 12 -5.31 3.16 9.52
C SER A 12 -5.56 1.92 8.65
N GLY A 13 -4.94 1.85 7.47
CA GLY A 13 -5.08 0.73 6.53
C GLY A 13 -3.99 -0.34 6.67
N LEU A 14 -3.03 -0.14 7.57
CA LEU A 14 -2.01 -1.12 7.92
C LEU A 14 -2.56 -2.11 8.93
N LYS A 15 -2.65 -3.39 8.55
CA LYS A 15 -3.08 -4.45 9.49
C LYS A 15 -1.97 -4.89 10.43
N SER A 16 -0.72 -4.62 10.08
CA SER A 16 0.46 -4.96 10.87
C SER A 16 1.53 -3.90 10.64
N GLN A 17 2.47 -3.82 11.59
CA GLN A 17 3.71 -3.06 11.39
C GLN A 17 4.51 -3.70 10.24
N ILE A 18 4.95 -2.87 9.30
CA ILE A 18 5.77 -3.24 8.15
C ILE A 18 7.04 -2.39 8.19
N GLU A 19 8.15 -2.93 7.72
CA GLU A 19 9.43 -2.24 7.70
C GLU A 19 9.93 -1.99 6.28
N GLU A 20 10.93 -1.12 6.13
CA GLU A 20 11.59 -0.91 4.85
C GLU A 20 12.23 -2.23 4.39
N ASN A 21 12.05 -2.59 3.11
CA ASN A 21 12.43 -3.87 2.50
C ASN A 21 11.51 -5.06 2.79
N ASP A 22 10.44 -4.91 3.59
CA ASP A 22 9.44 -5.96 3.70
C ASP A 22 8.63 -6.10 2.42
N LYS A 23 8.36 -7.35 2.03
CA LYS A 23 7.37 -7.64 1.00
C LYS A 23 5.99 -7.54 1.63
N VAL A 24 5.17 -6.69 1.04
CA VAL A 24 3.79 -6.47 1.48
C VAL A 24 2.86 -6.63 0.29
N SER A 25 1.69 -7.16 0.56
CA SER A 25 0.56 -7.16 -0.37
C SER A 25 -0.42 -6.09 0.06
N PHE A 26 -0.98 -5.40 -0.92
CA PHE A 26 -1.98 -4.36 -0.73
C PHE A 26 -2.93 -4.38 -1.92
N GLU A 27 -4.14 -3.90 -1.69
CA GLU A 27 -5.14 -3.72 -2.73
C GLU A 27 -5.17 -2.26 -3.16
N LEU A 28 -5.38 -2.01 -4.45
CA LEU A 28 -5.50 -0.66 -4.99
C LEU A 28 -6.96 -0.30 -5.15
N GLU A 29 -7.37 0.79 -4.51
CA GLU A 29 -8.72 1.34 -4.61
C GLU A 29 -8.69 2.78 -5.14
N LYS A 30 -9.62 3.11 -6.03
CA LYS A 30 -9.72 4.44 -6.62
C LYS A 30 -10.47 5.39 -5.67
N GLY A 31 -9.72 6.19 -4.91
CA GLY A 31 -10.26 7.23 -4.04
C GLY A 31 -10.50 8.56 -4.76
N MET A 32 -11.03 9.54 -4.03
CA MET A 32 -11.33 10.88 -4.54
C MET A 32 -10.11 11.63 -5.11
N LYS A 33 -8.89 11.26 -4.68
CA LYS A 33 -7.64 11.95 -5.04
C LYS A 33 -6.65 11.08 -5.84
N GLY A 34 -7.00 9.84 -6.17
CA GLY A 34 -6.12 8.92 -6.88
C GLY A 34 -6.22 7.48 -6.40
N MET A 35 -5.22 6.67 -6.76
CA MET A 35 -5.09 5.28 -6.31
C MET A 35 -4.57 5.23 -4.88
N ASN A 36 -5.33 4.59 -3.99
CA ASN A 36 -4.97 4.36 -2.60
C ASN A 36 -4.65 2.88 -2.39
N ALA A 37 -3.59 2.60 -1.65
CA ALA A 37 -3.29 1.27 -1.16
C ALA A 37 -4.07 1.00 0.13
N VAL A 38 -4.95 0.01 0.10
CA VAL A 38 -5.78 -0.46 1.22
C VAL A 38 -5.44 -1.91 1.56
N ASN A 39 -5.85 -2.37 2.75
CA ASN A 39 -5.56 -3.72 3.24
C ASN A 39 -4.08 -4.10 3.16
N VAL A 40 -3.19 -3.23 3.64
CA VAL A 40 -1.74 -3.50 3.59
C VAL A 40 -1.40 -4.59 4.61
N THR A 41 -0.88 -5.70 4.10
CA THR A 41 -0.48 -6.88 4.88
C THR A 41 0.89 -7.36 4.46
N LYS A 42 1.68 -7.85 5.41
CA LYS A 42 2.94 -8.55 5.11
C LYS A 42 2.63 -9.87 4.39
N VAL A 43 3.36 -10.18 3.32
CA VAL A 43 3.28 -11.48 2.62
C VAL A 43 4.26 -12.49 3.18
#